data_AF-A0A355RAW4-F1
#
_entry.id   AF-A0A355RAW4-F1
#
_cell.length_a   1.000
_cell.length_b   1.000
_cell.length_c   1.000
_cell.angle_alpha   90.00
_cell.angle_beta   90.00
_cell.angle_gamma   90.00
#
_symmetry.space_group_name_H-M   'P 1'
#
loop_
_entity.id
_entity.type
_entity.pdbx_description
1 polymer ?
#
loop_
_entity_poly.entity_id
_entity_poly.type
_entity_poly.pdbx_seq_one_letter_code
_entity_poly.pdbx_strand_id
1 'polypeptide(L)'
;MTTKCNVLLAAGLLAAAVLTGTAWAHGNVVPQAVETKGLTPIKDTGVSLDGDGWAAVNPYRSSPEHDKAVEIGASAYNQNCAACHGLEAKSGGIAPDLRMLDAGDAGDEWFVERVRHGAVRDGRVYMPKMADYLSQEALWAVRTYLDSVHVEE
;
A
#
# COMPACT_ATOMS: atom_id res chain seq x y z
N MET A 1 -16.88 0.38 -57.73
CA MET A 1 -16.87 1.31 -56.57
C MET A 1 -16.83 0.57 -55.23
N THR A 2 -17.43 -0.62 -55.12
CA THR A 2 -17.51 -1.47 -53.92
C THR A 2 -16.18 -2.01 -53.42
N THR A 3 -15.25 -2.39 -54.30
CA THR A 3 -13.93 -2.94 -53.91
C THR A 3 -13.00 -1.93 -53.23
N LYS A 4 -13.06 -0.65 -53.60
CA LYS A 4 -12.26 0.41 -52.95
C LYS A 4 -12.78 0.75 -51.54
N CYS A 5 -14.10 0.68 -51.33
CA CYS A 5 -14.71 0.85 -50.01
C CYS A 5 -14.32 -0.28 -49.04
N ASN A 6 -14.31 -1.53 -49.50
CA ASN A 6 -13.94 -2.68 -48.66
C ASN A 6 -12.46 -2.67 -48.26
N VAL A 7 -11.57 -2.20 -49.13
CA VAL A 7 -10.13 -2.04 -48.81
C VAL A 7 -9.90 -0.94 -47.78
N LEU A 8 -10.62 0.18 -47.87
CA LEU A 8 -10.54 1.27 -46.88
C LEU A 8 -11.09 0.86 -45.51
N LEU A 9 -12.19 0.08 -45.49
CA LEU A 9 -12.75 -0.48 -44.25
C LEU A 9 -11.81 -1.50 -43.60
N ALA A 10 -11.21 -2.39 -44.37
CA ALA A 10 -10.25 -3.39 -43.85
C ALA A 10 -8.97 -2.74 -43.31
N ALA A 11 -8.45 -1.71 -43.97
CA ALA A 11 -7.28 -0.96 -43.50
C ALA A 11 -7.56 -0.17 -42.21
N GLY A 12 -8.77 0.42 -42.08
CA GLY A 12 -9.18 1.12 -40.86
C GLY A 12 -9.30 0.19 -39.64
N LEU A 13 -9.81 -1.03 -39.82
CA LEU A 13 -9.93 -2.03 -38.76
C LEU A 13 -8.55 -2.57 -38.30
N LEU A 14 -7.61 -2.78 -39.22
CA LEU A 14 -6.24 -3.16 -38.86
C LEU A 14 -5.50 -2.03 -38.13
N ALA A 15 -5.69 -0.77 -38.50
CA ALA A 15 -5.10 0.36 -37.80
C ALA A 15 -5.66 0.53 -36.37
N ALA A 16 -6.96 0.29 -36.16
CA ALA A 16 -7.58 0.33 -34.84
C ALA A 16 -7.09 -0.80 -33.91
N ALA A 17 -6.85 -2.01 -34.44
CA ALA A 17 -6.31 -3.13 -33.66
C ALA A 17 -4.85 -2.93 -33.23
N VAL A 18 -4.05 -2.19 -34.01
CA VAL A 18 -2.66 -1.86 -33.66
C VAL A 18 -2.59 -0.78 -32.56
N LEU A 19 -3.60 0.09 -32.45
CA LEU A 19 -3.69 1.12 -31.40
C LEU A 19 -4.17 0.59 -30.04
N THR A 20 -4.72 -0.63 -29.97
CA THR A 20 -5.18 -1.25 -28.71
C THR A 20 -4.08 -1.97 -27.92
N GLY A 21 -2.84 -2.00 -28.41
CA GLY A 21 -1.74 -2.73 -27.79
C GLY A 21 -0.95 -1.88 -26.78
N THR A 22 -0.90 -2.35 -25.52
CA THR A 22 -0.12 -1.83 -24.36
C THR A 22 -0.85 -0.90 -23.39
N ALA A 23 -2.06 -1.26 -22.95
CA ALA A 23 -2.53 -0.82 -21.64
C ALA A 23 -1.70 -1.52 -20.55
N TRP A 24 -0.81 -0.78 -19.87
CA TRP A 24 -0.11 -1.22 -18.66
C TRP A 24 -1.10 -1.23 -17.49
N ALA A 25 -2.10 -2.10 -17.56
CA ALA A 25 -3.28 -2.08 -16.69
C ALA A 25 -2.99 -2.41 -15.21
N HIS A 26 -1.77 -2.88 -14.90
CA HIS A 26 -1.37 -3.35 -13.57
C HIS A 26 -0.29 -2.48 -12.90
N GLY A 27 0.15 -1.39 -13.55
CA GLY A 27 1.16 -0.49 -12.98
C GLY A 27 2.49 -1.20 -12.66
N ASN A 28 3.36 -0.51 -11.91
CA ASN A 28 4.56 -1.12 -11.35
C ASN A 28 4.20 -1.83 -10.03
N VAL A 29 4.42 -3.14 -9.96
CA VAL A 29 4.13 -3.95 -8.75
C VAL A 29 5.31 -4.03 -7.77
N VAL A 30 6.43 -3.36 -8.08
CA VAL A 30 7.54 -3.17 -7.12
C VAL A 30 7.12 -2.10 -6.10
N PRO A 31 7.33 -2.30 -4.78
CA PRO A 31 7.07 -1.27 -3.79
C PRO A 31 7.72 0.08 -4.16
N GLN A 32 6.97 1.15 -4.03
CA GLN A 32 7.39 2.50 -4.39
C GLN A 32 7.57 3.33 -3.12
N ALA A 33 8.64 4.12 -3.08
CA ALA A 33 8.87 5.07 -1.99
C ALA A 33 7.70 6.05 -1.85
N VAL A 34 7.41 6.45 -0.62
CA VAL A 34 6.28 7.33 -0.27
C VAL A 34 6.80 8.63 0.29
N GLU A 35 6.31 9.74 -0.24
CA GLU A 35 6.61 11.08 0.28
C GLU A 35 5.82 11.34 1.57
N THR A 36 6.54 11.61 2.66
CA THR A 36 5.96 11.81 4.00
C THR A 36 5.99 13.27 4.44
N LYS A 37 6.09 14.19 3.47
CA LYS A 37 6.13 15.63 3.74
C LYS A 37 4.90 16.08 4.55
N GLY A 38 5.18 16.77 5.65
CA GLY A 38 4.15 17.26 6.58
C GLY A 38 3.92 16.34 7.78
N LEU A 39 4.57 15.18 7.82
CA LEU A 39 4.64 14.35 9.03
C LEU A 39 5.91 14.67 9.81
N THR A 40 5.79 14.70 11.13
CA THR A 40 6.93 14.82 12.04
C THR A 40 7.82 13.58 11.90
N PRO A 41 9.14 13.71 11.65
CA PRO A 41 10.05 12.56 11.57
C PRO A 41 9.99 11.73 12.84
N ILE A 42 10.07 10.39 12.74
CA ILE A 42 9.83 9.51 13.90
C ILE A 42 10.71 9.86 15.10
N LYS A 43 11.99 10.13 14.86
CA LYS A 43 12.96 10.54 15.89
C LYS A 43 12.55 11.80 16.68
N ASP A 44 11.69 12.65 16.11
CA ASP A 44 11.26 13.93 16.67
C ASP A 44 9.84 13.87 17.26
N THR A 45 9.15 12.71 17.17
CA THR A 45 7.78 12.53 17.69
C THR A 45 7.73 12.35 19.21
N GLY A 46 8.86 12.04 19.84
CA GLY A 46 8.95 11.80 21.29
C GLY A 46 8.47 10.42 21.74
N VAL A 47 8.06 9.54 20.83
CA VAL A 47 7.76 8.14 21.17
C VAL A 47 9.04 7.36 21.47
N SER A 48 8.90 6.31 22.29
CA SER A 48 10.02 5.44 22.61
C SER A 48 10.42 4.61 21.39
N LEU A 49 11.73 4.57 21.12
CA LEU A 49 12.32 3.77 20.06
C LEU A 49 13.03 2.55 20.65
N ASP A 50 12.98 1.42 19.95
CA ASP A 50 13.75 0.23 20.29
C ASP A 50 15.25 0.39 19.96
N GLY A 51 16.03 -0.66 20.19
CA GLY A 51 17.48 -0.66 19.93
C GLY A 51 17.87 -0.43 18.46
N ASP A 52 16.93 -0.64 17.53
CA ASP A 52 17.10 -0.43 16.09
C ASP A 52 16.54 0.92 15.63
N GLY A 53 16.05 1.75 16.56
CA GLY A 53 15.43 3.05 16.26
C GLY A 53 13.99 2.97 15.76
N TRP A 54 13.29 1.86 16.03
CA TRP A 54 11.89 1.67 15.64
C TRP A 54 10.92 2.11 16.75
N ALA A 55 9.93 2.93 16.40
CA ALA A 55 8.85 3.27 17.31
C ALA A 55 8.02 2.03 17.66
N ALA A 56 7.68 1.85 18.92
CA ALA A 56 6.86 0.71 19.34
C ALA A 56 5.36 0.93 19.08
N VAL A 57 4.91 2.19 19.01
CA VAL A 57 3.50 2.59 18.88
C VAL A 57 3.35 3.66 17.81
N ASN A 58 2.15 3.77 17.24
CA ASN A 58 1.87 4.73 16.18
C ASN A 58 1.91 6.19 16.70
N PRO A 59 2.91 7.01 16.30
CA PRO A 59 3.02 8.39 16.78
C PRO A 59 1.96 9.33 16.20
N TYR A 60 1.34 8.98 15.07
CA TYR A 60 0.39 9.85 14.36
C TYR A 60 -1.07 9.57 14.72
N ARG A 61 -1.34 8.55 15.54
CA ARG A 61 -2.71 8.14 15.91
C ARG A 61 -3.51 9.28 16.56
N SER A 62 -2.87 10.03 17.45
CA SER A 62 -3.49 11.12 18.21
C SER A 62 -2.74 12.44 18.05
N SER A 63 -1.93 12.57 16.99
CA SER A 63 -1.16 13.78 16.74
C SER A 63 -1.97 14.82 15.96
N PRO A 64 -1.57 16.11 15.97
CA PRO A 64 -2.18 17.13 15.11
C PRO A 64 -2.09 16.81 13.61
N GLU A 65 -1.16 15.94 13.21
CA GLU A 65 -0.96 15.50 11.83
C GLU A 65 -1.80 14.25 11.46
N HIS A 66 -2.70 13.78 12.34
CA HIS A 66 -3.51 12.56 12.12
C HIS A 66 -4.16 12.52 10.73
N ASP A 67 -4.92 13.55 10.37
CA ASP A 67 -5.62 13.59 9.07
C ASP A 67 -4.65 13.54 7.89
N LYS A 68 -3.47 14.16 8.03
CA LYS A 68 -2.42 14.11 7.02
C LYS A 68 -1.81 12.71 6.92
N ALA A 69 -1.61 12.04 8.05
CA ALA A 69 -1.13 10.67 8.10
C ALA A 69 -2.16 9.70 7.49
N VAL A 70 -3.46 9.89 7.70
CA VAL A 70 -4.53 9.13 7.03
C VAL A 70 -4.47 9.36 5.51
N GLU A 71 -4.37 10.61 5.05
CA GLU A 71 -4.28 10.94 3.62
C GLU A 71 -3.08 10.27 2.93
N ILE A 72 -1.88 10.43 3.51
CA ILE A 72 -0.65 9.81 3.02
C ILE A 72 -0.76 8.28 3.09
N GLY A 73 -1.27 7.77 4.21
CA GLY A 73 -1.43 6.34 4.47
C GLY A 73 -2.36 5.65 3.49
N ALA A 74 -3.50 6.27 3.16
CA ALA A 74 -4.45 5.73 2.18
C ALA A 74 -3.80 5.60 0.79
N SER A 75 -3.07 6.64 0.36
CA SER A 75 -2.34 6.63 -0.91
C SER A 75 -1.22 5.59 -0.92
N ALA A 76 -0.42 5.54 0.15
CA ALA A 76 0.66 4.57 0.33
C ALA A 76 0.15 3.12 0.34
N TYR A 77 -0.93 2.87 1.07
CA TYR A 77 -1.60 1.57 1.14
C TYR A 77 -2.08 1.11 -0.23
N ASN A 78 -2.76 1.99 -0.97
CA ASN A 78 -3.28 1.66 -2.30
C ASN A 78 -2.16 1.29 -3.29
N GLN A 79 -1.00 1.95 -3.17
CA GLN A 79 0.14 1.69 -4.05
C GLN A 79 0.94 0.43 -3.65
N ASN A 80 1.07 0.15 -2.35
CA ASN A 80 2.04 -0.84 -1.87
C ASN A 80 1.44 -2.09 -1.22
N CYS A 81 0.18 -2.06 -0.81
CA CYS A 81 -0.43 -3.10 0.03
C CYS A 81 -1.69 -3.71 -0.60
N ALA A 82 -2.48 -2.89 -1.29
CA ALA A 82 -3.81 -3.26 -1.78
C ALA A 82 -3.81 -4.42 -2.79
N ALA A 83 -2.73 -4.65 -3.52
CA ALA A 83 -2.62 -5.76 -4.46
C ALA A 83 -2.79 -7.14 -3.78
N CYS A 84 -2.41 -7.27 -2.50
CA CYS A 84 -2.53 -8.50 -1.73
C CYS A 84 -3.62 -8.43 -0.66
N HIS A 85 -3.72 -7.29 0.03
CA HIS A 85 -4.65 -7.09 1.15
C HIS A 85 -6.00 -6.49 0.73
N GLY A 86 -6.17 -6.22 -0.58
CA GLY A 86 -7.40 -5.69 -1.17
C GLY A 86 -7.53 -4.17 -1.06
N LEU A 87 -8.40 -3.60 -1.88
CA LEU A 87 -8.71 -2.17 -1.85
C LEU A 87 -9.36 -1.83 -0.52
N GLU A 88 -9.05 -0.65 0.02
CA GLU A 88 -9.58 -0.18 1.31
C GLU A 88 -9.36 -1.16 2.48
N ALA A 89 -8.24 -1.91 2.45
CA ALA A 89 -7.93 -2.95 3.42
C ALA A 89 -8.88 -4.17 3.43
N LYS A 90 -9.87 -4.20 2.53
CA LYS A 90 -10.86 -5.27 2.42
C LYS A 90 -10.34 -6.41 1.55
N SER A 91 -9.94 -7.49 2.19
CA SER A 91 -9.31 -8.61 1.50
C SER A 91 -10.25 -9.35 0.53
N GLY A 92 -9.68 -9.75 -0.61
CA GLY A 92 -10.30 -10.70 -1.55
C GLY A 92 -9.89 -12.16 -1.34
N GLY A 93 -9.17 -12.48 -0.25
CA GLY A 93 -8.74 -13.84 0.11
C GLY A 93 -7.29 -14.22 -0.21
N ILE A 94 -6.49 -13.30 -0.76
CA ILE A 94 -5.05 -13.54 -1.03
C ILE A 94 -4.22 -13.42 0.25
N ALA A 95 -4.42 -12.33 0.98
CA ALA A 95 -3.81 -12.05 2.28
C ALA A 95 -4.89 -11.68 3.31
N PRO A 96 -4.58 -11.59 4.62
CA PRO A 96 -5.58 -11.22 5.64
C PRO A 96 -6.24 -9.85 5.37
N ASP A 97 -7.51 -9.71 5.79
CA ASP A 97 -8.23 -8.42 5.81
C ASP A 97 -7.64 -7.54 6.91
N LEU A 98 -7.03 -6.42 6.54
CA LEU A 98 -6.30 -5.59 7.50
C LEU A 98 -7.21 -4.69 8.31
N ARG A 99 -8.51 -4.61 7.99
CA ARG A 99 -9.50 -3.94 8.84
C ARG A 99 -9.74 -4.71 10.14
N MET A 100 -9.40 -5.99 10.17
CA MET A 100 -9.49 -6.87 11.34
C MET A 100 -8.20 -6.90 12.18
N LEU A 101 -7.19 -6.10 11.82
CA LEU A 101 -6.00 -5.94 12.65
C LEU A 101 -6.42 -5.28 13.97
N ASP A 102 -5.93 -5.81 15.10
CA ASP A 102 -6.22 -5.28 16.43
C ASP A 102 -6.02 -3.75 16.49
N ALA A 103 -6.93 -3.04 17.16
CA ALA A 103 -6.79 -1.61 17.35
C ALA A 103 -5.70 -1.28 18.38
N GLY A 104 -5.14 -0.06 18.29
CA GLY A 104 -4.17 0.44 19.25
C GLY A 104 -2.84 -0.34 19.28
N ASP A 105 -2.19 -0.28 20.44
CA ASP A 105 -0.83 -0.78 20.66
C ASP A 105 -0.69 -2.29 20.38
N ALA A 106 -1.73 -3.08 20.68
CA ALA A 106 -1.73 -4.52 20.43
C ALA A 106 -1.57 -4.83 18.94
N GLY A 107 -2.28 -4.10 18.08
CA GLY A 107 -2.05 -4.22 16.64
C GLY A 107 -0.75 -3.57 16.20
N ASP A 108 -0.24 -2.53 16.90
CA ASP A 108 1.02 -1.86 16.54
C ASP A 108 2.19 -2.82 16.59
N GLU A 109 2.24 -3.67 17.61
CA GLU A 109 3.22 -4.75 17.70
C GLU A 109 3.15 -5.69 16.48
N TRP A 110 1.95 -6.16 16.13
CA TRP A 110 1.75 -7.02 14.97
C TRP A 110 2.08 -6.35 13.64
N PHE A 111 1.71 -5.09 13.49
CA PHE A 111 2.01 -4.30 12.29
C PHE A 111 3.51 -4.17 12.10
N VAL A 112 4.22 -3.72 13.15
CA VAL A 112 5.67 -3.54 13.16
C VAL A 112 6.39 -4.83 12.83
N GLU A 113 5.99 -5.94 13.47
CA GLU A 113 6.57 -7.26 13.23
C GLU A 113 6.45 -7.65 11.76
N ARG A 114 5.26 -7.49 11.17
CA ARG A 114 5.01 -7.89 9.78
C ARG A 114 5.67 -6.99 8.76
N VAL A 115 5.71 -5.67 8.96
CA VAL A 115 6.35 -4.77 7.98
C VAL A 115 7.87 -4.85 8.02
N ARG A 116 8.47 -5.16 9.19
CA ARG A 116 9.93 -5.33 9.33
C ARG A 116 10.41 -6.69 8.86
N HIS A 117 9.69 -7.76 9.21
CA HIS A 117 10.17 -9.13 9.01
C HIS A 117 9.45 -9.87 7.88
N GLY A 118 8.33 -9.33 7.39
CA GLY A 118 7.52 -9.95 6.34
C GLY A 118 6.83 -11.22 6.82
N ALA A 119 6.52 -12.09 5.87
CA ALA A 119 6.01 -13.43 6.15
C ALA A 119 6.65 -14.41 5.16
N VAL A 120 7.45 -15.35 5.68
CA VAL A 120 8.09 -16.41 4.90
C VAL A 120 7.65 -17.76 5.45
N ARG A 121 7.22 -18.66 4.56
CA ARG A 121 6.87 -20.04 4.90
C ARG A 121 7.43 -20.97 3.84
N ASP A 122 8.14 -22.02 4.28
CA ASP A 122 8.81 -23.00 3.41
C ASP A 122 9.71 -22.36 2.34
N GLY A 123 10.44 -21.31 2.72
CA GLY A 123 11.34 -20.55 1.84
C GLY A 123 10.64 -19.64 0.84
N ARG A 124 9.30 -19.56 0.84
CA ARG A 124 8.51 -18.67 -0.03
C ARG A 124 8.11 -17.40 0.71
N VAL A 125 8.30 -16.25 0.06
CA VAL A 125 7.89 -14.94 0.58
C VAL A 125 6.41 -14.72 0.27
N TYR A 126 5.59 -14.61 1.31
CA TYR A 126 4.16 -14.28 1.24
C TYR A 126 3.90 -12.80 1.48
N MET A 127 4.71 -12.17 2.34
CA MET A 127 4.71 -10.73 2.55
C MET A 127 6.17 -10.25 2.55
N PRO A 128 6.54 -9.27 1.70
CA PRO A 128 7.88 -8.72 1.70
C PRO A 128 8.14 -7.90 2.98
N LYS A 129 9.41 -7.72 3.31
CA LYS A 129 9.85 -6.80 4.37
C LYS A 129 9.66 -5.37 3.88
N MET A 130 8.49 -4.80 4.11
CA MET A 130 8.15 -3.47 3.62
C MET A 130 9.09 -2.37 4.15
N ALA A 131 9.69 -2.57 5.33
CA ALA A 131 10.71 -1.67 5.88
C ALA A 131 11.99 -1.56 5.03
N ASP A 132 12.24 -2.50 4.10
CA ASP A 132 13.35 -2.40 3.14
C ASP A 132 13.06 -1.39 2.00
N TYR A 133 11.79 -0.99 1.84
CA TYR A 133 11.32 -0.15 0.72
C TYR A 133 10.67 1.16 1.16
N LEU A 134 10.00 1.15 2.32
CA LEU A 134 9.23 2.27 2.85
C LEU A 134 9.88 2.79 4.13
N SER A 135 9.91 4.11 4.28
CA SER A 135 10.34 4.73 5.53
C SER A 135 9.38 4.37 6.66
N GLN A 136 9.87 4.48 7.89
CA GLN A 136 9.06 4.23 9.08
C GLN A 136 7.88 5.22 9.16
N GLU A 137 8.08 6.47 8.76
CA GLU A 137 7.03 7.49 8.65
C GLU A 137 5.91 7.05 7.69
N ALA A 138 6.27 6.48 6.53
CA ALA A 138 5.30 6.01 5.56
C ALA A 138 4.52 4.80 6.08
N LEU A 139 5.19 3.87 6.76
CA LEU A 139 4.56 2.70 7.37
C LEU A 139 3.60 3.12 8.50
N TRP A 140 3.99 4.07 9.35
CA TRP A 140 3.08 4.60 10.38
C TRP A 140 1.91 5.39 9.80
N ALA A 141 2.09 6.09 8.69
CA ALA A 141 0.98 6.67 7.94
C ALA A 141 0.00 5.59 7.46
N VAL A 142 0.51 4.50 6.87
CA VAL A 142 -0.31 3.33 6.49
C VAL A 142 -1.05 2.77 7.70
N ARG A 143 -0.39 2.60 8.84
CA ARG A 143 -1.08 2.13 10.04
C ARG A 143 -2.18 3.08 10.50
N THR A 144 -1.93 4.39 10.49
CA THR A 144 -2.94 5.40 10.83
C THR A 144 -4.16 5.31 9.90
N TYR A 145 -3.93 5.04 8.61
CA TYR A 145 -5.03 4.75 7.69
C TYR A 145 -5.76 3.44 8.03
N LEU A 146 -5.05 2.35 8.34
CA LEU A 146 -5.67 1.08 8.75
C LEU A 146 -6.55 1.24 9.99
N ASP A 147 -6.11 2.04 10.96
CA ASP A 147 -6.89 2.39 12.14
C ASP A 147 -8.21 3.09 11.77
N SER A 148 -8.20 3.95 10.74
CA SER A 148 -9.38 4.70 10.28
C SER A 148 -10.43 3.84 9.55
N VAL A 149 -10.02 2.68 9.02
CA VAL A 149 -10.90 1.73 8.31
C VAL A 149 -11.14 0.44 9.08
N HIS A 150 -10.67 0.39 10.34
CA HIS A 150 -10.84 -0.75 11.24
C HIS A 150 -12.32 -1.10 11.43
N VAL A 151 -12.60 -2.40 11.58
CA VAL A 151 -13.93 -2.90 11.91
C VAL A 151 -13.82 -3.94 13.04
N GLU A 152 -14.78 -3.91 13.95
CA GLU A 152 -14.96 -4.95 14.96
C GLU A 152 -15.77 -6.11 14.35
N GLU A 153 -15.49 -7.35 14.79
CA GLU A 153 -16.26 -8.55 14.42
C GLU A 153 -17.68 -8.58 15.02
#